data_AF-A0A8J4C156-F1
#
_entry.id   AF-A0A8J4C156-F1
#
_cell.length_a   1.000
_cell.length_b   1.000
_cell.length_c   1.000
_cell.angle_alpha   90.00
_cell.angle_beta   90.00
_cell.angle_gamma   90.00
#
_symmetry.space_group_name_H-M   'P 1'
#
loop_
_entity.id
_entity.type
_entity.pdbx_description
1 polymer ?
#
loop_
_entity_poly.entity_id
_entity_poly.type
_entity_poly.pdbx_seq_one_letter_code
_entity_poly.pdbx_strand_id
1 'polypeptide(L)'
;MLLFCRRLVDKADGTRAEWEYPFAVAGLNITFMLSELLELHTAPGTSPDAGPRTVAGRAFVTLMEGSDVAFEELYCATYCLLDATWLQMGASYMDFNAVIKRVRDDIERALATRPRDMQALRKKLLGTNAPLDRV
;
A
#
# COMPACT_ATOMS: atom_id res chain seq x y z
N MET A 1 -12.24 -9.00 5.86
CA MET A 1 -10.92 -8.47 5.42
C MET A 1 -10.30 -9.29 4.28
N LEU A 2 -10.37 -10.64 4.30
CA LEU A 2 -9.83 -11.52 3.24
C LEU A 2 -10.62 -11.55 1.91
N LEU A 3 -11.89 -11.12 1.89
CA LEU A 3 -12.73 -11.20 0.68
C LEU A 3 -12.39 -10.13 -0.39
N PHE A 4 -11.74 -9.02 -0.01
CA PHE A 4 -11.48 -7.92 -0.94
C PHE A 4 -10.22 -8.16 -1.79
N CYS A 5 -9.12 -8.64 -1.16
CA CYS A 5 -7.95 -9.13 -1.90
C CYS A 5 -8.32 -10.27 -2.83
N ARG A 6 -9.33 -11.07 -2.46
CA ARG A 6 -9.86 -12.13 -3.32
C ARG A 6 -10.51 -11.60 -4.59
N ARG A 7 -11.27 -10.49 -4.58
CA ARG A 7 -11.78 -9.86 -5.82
C ARG A 7 -10.67 -9.31 -6.72
N LEU A 8 -9.60 -8.81 -6.12
CA LEU A 8 -8.43 -8.29 -6.84
C LEU A 8 -7.62 -9.44 -7.48
N VAL A 9 -7.52 -10.58 -6.79
CA VAL A 9 -6.95 -11.85 -7.31
C VAL A 9 -7.86 -12.49 -8.36
N ASP A 10 -9.17 -12.50 -8.12
CA ASP A 10 -10.20 -13.11 -8.97
C ASP A 10 -10.58 -12.19 -10.16
N LYS A 11 -10.03 -10.97 -10.22
CA LYS A 11 -10.22 -9.98 -11.30
C LYS A 11 -11.70 -9.73 -11.62
N ALA A 12 -12.55 -9.71 -10.60
CA ALA A 12 -14.01 -9.78 -10.76
C ALA A 12 -14.68 -8.49 -11.30
N ASP A 13 -13.94 -7.39 -11.46
CA ASP A 13 -14.48 -6.08 -11.83
C ASP A 13 -13.81 -5.49 -13.10
N GLY A 14 -14.58 -5.29 -14.18
CA GLY A 14 -14.19 -4.54 -15.40
C GLY A 14 -13.80 -5.37 -16.64
N THR A 15 -13.76 -4.75 -17.81
CA THR A 15 -13.31 -5.35 -19.10
C THR A 15 -11.78 -5.36 -19.18
N ARG A 16 -11.11 -6.20 -18.39
CA ARG A 16 -9.67 -6.09 -18.09
C ARG A 16 -8.69 -6.72 -19.10
N ALA A 17 -9.13 -7.21 -20.26
CA ALA A 17 -8.24 -7.95 -21.16
C ALA A 17 -7.11 -7.13 -21.84
N GLU A 18 -7.15 -5.77 -21.78
CA GLU A 18 -6.13 -4.90 -22.38
C GLU A 18 -5.36 -4.01 -21.39
N TRP A 19 -5.81 -3.90 -20.13
CA TRP A 19 -5.35 -2.86 -19.18
C TRP A 19 -4.74 -3.42 -17.89
N GLU A 20 -4.32 -4.69 -17.88
CA GLU A 20 -3.77 -5.31 -16.67
C GLU A 20 -2.29 -4.99 -16.48
N TYR A 21 -1.96 -4.34 -15.37
CA TYR A 21 -0.60 -4.32 -14.88
C TYR A 21 -0.14 -5.74 -14.49
N PRO A 22 1.15 -6.05 -14.62
CA PRO A 22 1.68 -7.36 -14.23
C PRO A 22 1.59 -7.54 -12.71
N PHE A 23 0.58 -8.29 -12.24
CA PHE A 23 0.26 -8.47 -10.82
C PHE A 23 1.48 -8.89 -9.97
N ALA A 24 2.23 -9.89 -10.41
CA ALA A 24 3.42 -10.35 -9.68
C ALA A 24 4.50 -9.26 -9.57
N VAL A 25 4.72 -8.50 -10.65
CA VAL A 25 5.68 -7.39 -10.69
C VAL A 25 5.22 -6.22 -9.84
N ALA A 26 3.92 -5.91 -9.83
CA ALA A 26 3.32 -4.94 -8.91
C ALA A 26 3.52 -5.36 -7.45
N GLY A 27 3.29 -6.63 -7.12
CA GLY A 27 3.54 -7.15 -5.78
C GLY A 27 4.99 -6.99 -5.36
N LEU A 28 5.94 -7.31 -6.23
CA LEU A 28 7.37 -7.14 -5.97
C LEU A 28 7.74 -5.66 -5.76
N ASN A 29 7.25 -4.76 -6.61
CA ASN A 29 7.50 -3.33 -6.49
C ASN A 29 6.90 -2.74 -5.21
N ILE A 30 5.69 -3.17 -4.84
CA ILE A 30 5.07 -2.78 -3.57
C ILE A 30 5.92 -3.22 -2.38
N THR A 31 6.38 -4.47 -2.37
CA THR A 31 7.23 -5.00 -1.29
C THR A 31 8.51 -4.17 -1.14
N PHE A 32 9.22 -3.89 -2.23
CA PHE A 32 10.44 -3.08 -2.19
C PHE A 32 10.14 -1.64 -1.73
N MET A 33 9.12 -1.00 -2.32
CA MET A 33 8.73 0.36 -1.99
C MET A 33 8.35 0.52 -0.52
N LEU A 34 7.58 -0.40 0.06
CA LEU A 34 7.24 -0.37 1.48
C LEU A 34 8.46 -0.64 2.36
N SER A 35 9.33 -1.58 1.98
CA SER A 35 10.55 -1.89 2.74
C SER A 35 11.50 -0.70 2.83
N GLU A 36 11.59 0.10 1.76
CA GLU A 36 12.36 1.35 1.73
C GLU A 36 11.67 2.46 2.51
N LEU A 37 10.39 2.71 2.24
CA LEU A 37 9.64 3.81 2.86
C LEU A 37 9.57 3.70 4.38
N LEU A 38 9.41 2.46 4.87
CA LEU A 38 9.29 2.15 6.29
C LEU A 38 10.64 1.86 6.96
N GLU A 39 11.73 1.79 6.19
CA GLU A 39 13.07 1.38 6.64
C GLU A 39 13.04 0.04 7.42
N LEU A 40 12.39 -0.99 6.85
CA LEU A 40 12.30 -2.32 7.48
C LEU A 40 13.63 -3.10 7.47
N HIS A 41 14.65 -2.57 6.80
CA HIS A 41 15.97 -3.17 6.71
C HIS A 41 16.94 -2.45 7.64
N THR A 42 17.75 -3.22 8.37
CA THR A 42 18.86 -2.67 9.14
C THR A 42 19.97 -2.23 8.18
N ALA A 43 20.28 -0.93 8.14
CA ALA A 43 21.39 -0.45 7.34
C ALA A 43 22.73 -0.99 7.91
N PRO A 44 23.72 -1.32 7.07
CA PRO A 44 25.03 -1.72 7.56
C PRO A 44 25.63 -0.63 8.47
N GLY A 45 25.98 -0.99 9.70
CA GLY A 45 26.55 -0.06 10.69
C GLY A 45 25.54 0.71 11.55
N THR A 46 24.22 0.47 11.43
CA THR A 46 23.25 0.98 12.40
C THR A 46 23.06 0.02 13.58
N SER A 47 22.92 0.58 14.78
CA SER A 47 22.57 -0.21 15.97
C SER A 47 21.26 -0.98 15.73
N PRO A 48 21.13 -2.24 16.18
CA PRO A 48 19.85 -2.97 16.14
C PRO A 48 18.73 -2.25 16.91
N ASP A 49 19.07 -1.36 17.84
CA ASP A 49 18.11 -0.54 18.59
C ASP A 49 17.77 0.79 17.89
N ALA A 50 18.43 1.10 16.77
CA ALA A 50 18.13 2.29 16.00
C ALA A 50 16.84 2.05 15.20
N GLY A 51 15.71 2.53 15.74
CA GLY A 51 14.44 2.53 15.02
C GLY A 51 14.46 3.38 13.74
N PRO A 52 13.37 3.37 12.94
CA PRO A 52 13.31 4.09 11.68
C PRO A 52 13.58 5.59 11.81
N ARG A 53 14.32 6.13 10.85
CA ARG A 53 14.66 7.55 10.68
C ARG A 53 13.65 8.28 9.81
N THR A 54 12.91 7.60 8.94
CA THR A 54 11.81 8.25 8.19
C THR A 54 10.61 8.54 9.10
N VAL A 55 9.86 9.59 8.77
CA VAL A 55 8.59 9.90 9.47
C VAL A 55 7.58 8.77 9.26
N ALA A 56 7.54 8.21 8.05
CA ALA A 56 6.68 7.09 7.70
C ALA A 56 7.01 5.82 8.50
N GLY A 57 8.29 5.44 8.59
CA GLY A 57 8.73 4.29 9.36
C GLY A 57 8.41 4.42 10.85
N ARG A 58 8.68 5.60 11.46
CA ARG A 58 8.30 5.83 12.86
C ARG A 58 6.80 5.75 13.09
N ALA A 59 6.00 6.36 12.21
CA ALA A 59 4.55 6.30 12.31
C ALA A 59 4.05 4.86 12.19
N PHE A 60 4.65 4.06 11.31
CA PHE A 60 4.29 2.67 11.14
C PHE A 60 4.67 1.80 12.34
N VAL A 61 5.82 2.03 12.99
CA VAL A 61 6.19 1.33 14.23
C VAL A 61 5.11 1.51 15.31
N THR A 62 4.59 2.73 15.48
CA THR A 62 3.47 2.98 16.41
C THR A 62 2.20 2.22 16.03
N LEU A 63 1.94 2.01 14.73
CA LEU A 63 0.77 1.22 14.29
C LEU A 63 0.93 -0.27 14.56
N MET A 64 2.16 -0.80 14.50
CA MET A 64 2.43 -2.21 14.80
C MET A 64 2.11 -2.56 16.26
N GLU A 65 2.27 -1.62 17.20
CA GLU A 65 1.88 -1.82 18.61
C GLU A 65 0.37 -2.12 18.77
N GLY A 66 -0.46 -1.64 17.83
CA GLY A 66 -1.91 -1.80 17.85
C GLY A 66 -2.45 -2.90 16.95
N SER A 67 -1.62 -3.58 16.15
CA SER A 67 -2.05 -4.65 15.25
C SER A 67 -0.89 -5.58 14.87
N ASP A 68 -1.02 -6.86 15.22
CA ASP A 68 -0.08 -7.93 14.87
C ASP A 68 0.01 -8.21 13.36
N VAL A 69 -0.94 -7.66 12.57
CA VAL A 69 -1.02 -7.81 11.12
C VAL A 69 -0.95 -6.46 10.38
N ALA A 70 -0.37 -5.45 11.03
CA ALA A 70 -0.28 -4.10 10.49
C ALA A 70 0.42 -4.04 9.12
N PHE A 71 1.44 -4.87 8.90
CA PHE A 71 2.17 -4.91 7.63
C PHE A 71 1.32 -5.52 6.52
N GLU A 72 0.64 -6.63 6.78
CA GLU A 72 -0.26 -7.29 5.83
C GLU A 72 -1.42 -6.37 5.46
N GLU A 73 -1.99 -5.67 6.45
CA GLU A 73 -3.04 -4.68 6.22
C GLU A 73 -2.57 -3.51 5.35
N LEU A 74 -1.37 -2.97 5.62
CA LEU A 74 -0.77 -1.92 4.81
C LEU A 74 -0.45 -2.40 3.39
N TYR A 75 0.11 -3.61 3.26
CA TYR A 75 0.42 -4.22 1.97
C TYR A 75 -0.84 -4.37 1.13
N CYS A 76 -1.91 -4.94 1.70
CA CYS A 76 -3.18 -5.09 1.02
C CYS A 76 -3.81 -3.75 0.65
N ALA A 77 -3.77 -2.76 1.55
CA ALA A 77 -4.28 -1.41 1.28
C ALA A 77 -3.49 -0.73 0.15
N THR A 78 -2.17 -0.89 0.13
CA THR A 78 -1.27 -0.39 -0.92
C THR A 78 -1.62 -1.00 -2.27
N TYR A 79 -1.91 -2.30 -2.31
CA TYR A 79 -2.33 -2.98 -3.53
C TYR A 79 -3.67 -2.44 -4.06
N CYS A 80 -4.64 -2.21 -3.17
CA CYS A 80 -5.92 -1.62 -3.52
C CYS A 80 -5.75 -0.18 -4.05
N LEU A 81 -4.86 0.60 -3.43
CA LEU A 81 -4.55 1.95 -3.86
C LEU A 81 -3.88 1.96 -5.24
N LEU A 82 -2.99 1.00 -5.51
CA LEU A 82 -2.38 0.82 -6.82
C LEU A 82 -3.43 0.52 -7.89
N ASP A 83 -4.35 -0.43 -7.65
CA ASP A 83 -5.41 -0.75 -8.61
C ASP A 83 -6.29 0.47 -8.90
N ALA A 84 -6.72 1.17 -7.84
CA ALA A 84 -7.51 2.38 -7.97
C ALA A 84 -6.78 3.48 -8.74
N THR A 85 -5.49 3.69 -8.46
CA THR A 85 -4.66 4.70 -9.13
C THR A 85 -4.44 4.34 -10.60
N TRP A 86 -4.16 3.07 -10.89
CA TRP A 86 -4.00 2.55 -12.24
C TRP A 86 -5.25 2.79 -13.09
N LEU A 87 -6.42 2.43 -12.56
CA LEU A 87 -7.71 2.63 -13.23
C LEU A 87 -8.04 4.12 -13.38
N GLN A 88 -7.82 4.93 -12.34
CA GLN A 88 -8.08 6.37 -12.38
C GLN A 88 -7.21 7.09 -13.41
N MET A 89 -5.97 6.64 -13.58
CA MET A 89 -5.04 7.21 -14.56
C MET A 89 -5.29 6.71 -15.99
N GLY A 90 -6.13 5.68 -16.19
CA GLY A 90 -6.20 4.98 -17.47
C GLY A 90 -4.83 4.47 -17.90
N ALA A 91 -4.05 3.97 -16.94
CA ALA A 91 -2.63 3.72 -17.09
C ALA A 91 -2.36 2.54 -18.03
N SER A 92 -1.33 2.69 -18.85
CA SER A 92 -0.74 1.60 -19.63
C SER A 92 0.50 1.04 -18.92
N TYR A 93 1.07 -0.05 -19.45
CA TYR A 93 2.34 -0.58 -18.97
C TYR A 93 3.46 0.48 -18.91
N MET A 94 3.47 1.43 -19.84
CA MET A 94 4.48 2.49 -19.88
C MET A 94 4.39 3.44 -18.68
N ASP A 95 3.21 3.53 -18.07
CA ASP A 95 2.93 4.40 -16.93
C ASP A 95 3.21 3.72 -15.58
N PHE A 96 3.65 2.46 -15.58
CA PHE A 96 3.79 1.66 -14.36
C PHE A 96 4.64 2.34 -13.28
N ASN A 97 5.80 2.87 -13.66
CA ASN A 97 6.66 3.58 -12.71
C ASN A 97 6.03 4.88 -12.18
N ALA A 98 5.23 5.57 -13.01
CA ALA A 98 4.51 6.76 -12.58
C ALA A 98 3.40 6.41 -11.58
N VAL A 99 2.67 5.31 -11.81
CA VAL A 99 1.66 4.79 -10.88
C VAL A 99 2.31 4.39 -9.55
N ILE A 100 3.41 3.62 -9.58
CA ILE A 100 4.14 3.22 -8.36
C ILE A 100 4.59 4.44 -7.55
N LYS A 101 5.15 5.45 -8.23
CA LYS A 101 5.56 6.70 -7.58
C LYS A 101 4.38 7.41 -6.93
N ARG A 102 3.24 7.50 -7.62
CA ARG A 102 2.03 8.14 -7.07
C ARG A 102 1.54 7.41 -5.81
N VAL A 103 1.47 6.08 -5.86
CA VAL A 103 1.09 5.22 -4.73
C VAL A 103 2.03 5.42 -3.55
N ARG A 104 3.34 5.43 -3.78
CA ARG A 104 4.36 5.71 -2.74
C ARG A 104 4.12 7.06 -2.07
N ASP A 105 3.93 8.10 -2.87
CA ASP A 105 3.72 9.47 -2.37
C ASP A 105 2.43 9.58 -1.55
N ASP A 106 1.36 8.88 -1.94
CA ASP A 106 0.09 8.84 -1.20
C ASP A 106 0.23 8.12 0.14
N ILE A 107 0.99 7.01 0.19
CA ILE A 107 1.28 6.29 1.45
C ILE A 107 2.14 7.12 2.39
N GLU A 108 3.20 7.73 1.86
CA GLU A 108 4.10 8.59 2.63
C GLU A 108 3.33 9.76 3.27
N ARG A 109 2.47 10.44 2.49
CA ARG A 109 1.58 11.49 3.01
C ARG A 109 0.64 10.97 4.08
N ALA A 110 0.02 9.81 3.88
CA ALA A 110 -0.94 9.26 4.82
C ALA A 110 -0.26 8.91 6.16
N LEU A 111 0.89 8.25 6.12
CA LEU A 111 1.69 7.92 7.31
C LEU A 111 2.25 9.16 8.01
N ALA A 112 2.63 10.21 7.26
CA ALA A 112 3.08 11.47 7.84
C ALA A 112 2.01 12.16 8.71
N THR A 113 0.72 11.84 8.50
CA THR A 113 -0.36 12.31 9.39
C THR A 113 -0.44 11.59 10.73
N ARG A 114 0.42 10.59 10.97
CA ARG A 114 0.46 9.76 12.18
C ARG A 114 -0.94 9.23 12.56
N PRO A 115 -1.54 8.39 11.70
CA PRO A 115 -2.83 7.81 12.00
C PRO A 115 -2.79 7.05 13.31
N ARG A 116 -3.88 7.10 14.07
CA ARG A 116 -3.97 6.49 15.41
C ARG A 116 -4.03 4.95 15.38
N ASP A 117 -4.53 4.40 14.27
CA ASP A 117 -4.78 2.97 14.07
C ASP A 117 -4.78 2.66 12.55
N MET A 118 -4.71 1.37 12.21
CA MET A 118 -4.70 0.92 10.80
C MET A 118 -5.99 1.26 10.06
N GLN A 119 -7.13 1.33 10.76
CA GLN A 119 -8.40 1.70 10.17
C GLN A 119 -8.40 3.15 9.67
N ALA A 120 -7.83 4.08 10.45
CA ALA A 120 -7.66 5.48 10.09
C ALA A 120 -6.70 5.65 8.91
N LEU A 121 -5.61 4.88 8.88
CA LEU A 121 -4.69 4.85 7.74
C LEU A 121 -5.40 4.36 6.47
N ARG A 122 -6.09 3.21 6.54
CA ARG A 122 -6.86 2.65 5.43
C ARG A 122 -7.89 3.64 4.90
N LYS A 123 -8.64 4.30 5.79
CA LYS A 123 -9.63 5.32 5.42
C LYS A 123 -9.01 6.50 4.68
N LYS A 124 -7.78 6.90 5.03
CA LYS A 124 -7.04 7.95 4.29
C LYS A 124 -6.60 7.48 2.91
N LEU A 125 -6.12 6.25 2.77
CA LEU A 125 -5.63 5.70 1.50
C LEU A 125 -6.76 5.40 0.52
N LEU A 126 -7.88 4.85 0.99
CA LEU A 126 -8.94 4.30 0.14
C LEU A 126 -10.25 5.11 0.20
N GLY A 127 -10.31 6.17 1.02
CA GLY A 127 -11.50 6.98 1.26
C GLY A 127 -12.56 6.31 2.15
N THR A 128 -13.63 7.04 2.47
CA THR A 128 -14.82 6.54 3.19
C THR A 128 -15.68 5.56 2.38
N ASN A 129 -15.48 5.51 1.05
CA ASN A 129 -16.37 4.85 0.09
C ASN A 129 -15.73 3.63 -0.60
N ALA A 130 -14.70 3.00 -0.04
CA ALA A 130 -14.43 1.61 -0.43
C ALA A 130 -15.66 0.79 0.02
N PRO A 131 -16.54 0.33 -0.88
CA PRO A 131 -17.81 -0.25 -0.48
C PRO A 131 -17.53 -1.54 0.30
N LEU A 132 -18.00 -1.60 1.55
CA LEU A 132 -18.06 -2.86 2.29
C LEU A 132 -19.15 -3.78 1.70
N ASP A 133 -20.11 -3.23 0.96
CA ASP A 133 -21.36 -3.93 0.66
C ASP A 133 -21.89 -3.61 -0.75
N ARG A 134 -21.31 -4.13 -1.85
CA ARG A 134 -22.04 -4.37 -3.11
C ARG A 134 -21.49 -5.57 -3.88
N VAL A 135 -22.24 -6.66 -3.73
CA VAL A 135 -22.38 -7.88 -4.55
C VAL A 135 -21.12 -8.73 -4.71
#